data_AF-A0A3D2SP50-F1
#
_entry.id   AF-A0A3D2SP50-F1
#
_cell.length_a   1.000
_cell.length_b   1.000
_cell.length_c   1.000
_cell.angle_alpha   90.00
_cell.angle_beta   90.00
_cell.angle_gamma   90.00
#
_symmetry.space_group_name_H-M   'P 1'
#
loop_
_entity.id
_entity.type
_entity.pdbx_description
1 polymer ?
#
loop_
_entity_poly.entity_id
_entity_poly.type
_entity_poly.pdbx_seq_one_letter_code
_entity_poly.pdbx_strand_id
1 'polypeptide(L)'
;MQHPTSADILRVREFLLDLQARICAALEQQEQRGGGSAQFMIDDWQRAEGGGGRSRVLQDGEVIEKGGVMFSHIDIRQLPSSATQRHPNIAGAKAQALGVSLVIHPKNPNIPTSHANVR
;
A
#
# COMPACT_ATOMS: atom_id res chain seq x y z
N MET A 1 5.21 13.36 26.59
CA MET A 1 5.05 12.36 25.52
C MET A 1 4.38 13.05 24.34
N GLN A 2 5.14 13.39 23.30
CA GLN A 2 4.66 14.19 22.15
C GLN A 2 4.45 13.36 20.87
N HIS A 3 4.77 12.06 20.89
CA HIS A 3 4.71 11.21 19.71
C HIS A 3 3.39 10.41 19.61
N PRO A 4 2.89 10.16 18.39
CA PRO A 4 3.40 10.70 17.12
C PRO A 4 2.98 12.17 16.93
N THR A 5 3.94 13.02 16.58
CA THR A 5 3.67 14.37 16.08
C THR A 5 3.22 14.30 14.61
N SER A 6 2.73 15.41 14.06
CA SER A 6 2.48 15.51 12.61
C SER A 6 3.75 15.25 11.78
N ALA A 7 4.93 15.66 12.28
CA ALA A 7 6.21 15.40 11.63
C ALA A 7 6.55 13.89 11.60
N ASP A 8 6.21 13.15 12.65
CA ASP A 8 6.41 11.70 12.67
C ASP A 8 5.52 10.97 11.66
N ILE A 9 4.27 11.42 11.53
CA ILE A 9 3.33 10.88 10.53
C ILE A 9 3.87 11.13 9.12
N LEU A 10 4.40 12.33 8.85
CA LEU A 10 5.00 12.65 7.55
C LEU A 10 6.22 11.78 7.24
N ARG A 11 7.11 11.56 8.21
CA ARG A 11 8.26 10.65 8.05
C ARG A 11 7.84 9.23 7.67
N VAL A 12 6.79 8.70 8.30
CA VAL A 12 6.24 7.38 7.95
C VAL A 12 5.62 7.41 6.55
N ARG A 13 4.87 8.45 6.21
CA ARG A 13 4.27 8.62 4.87
C ARG A 13 5.34 8.61 3.77
N GLU A 14 6.42 9.34 3.96
CA GLU A 14 7.54 9.39 3.01
C GLU A 14 8.22 8.03 2.87
N PHE A 15 8.47 7.35 3.99
CA PHE A 15 8.99 5.98 3.98
C PHE A 15 8.09 5.03 3.20
N LEU A 16 6.77 5.09 3.40
CA LEU A 16 5.81 4.21 2.74
C LEU A 16 5.73 4.45 1.22
N LEU A 17 5.77 5.72 0.78
CA LEU A 17 5.80 6.07 -0.64
C LEU A 17 7.09 5.58 -1.32
N ASP A 18 8.24 5.77 -0.67
CA ASP A 18 9.52 5.27 -1.16
C ASP A 18 9.57 3.73 -1.17
N LEU A 19 9.02 3.08 -0.15
CA LEU A 19 8.90 1.62 -0.08
C LEU A 19 8.07 1.07 -1.24
N GLN A 20 6.90 1.67 -1.52
CA GLN A 20 6.09 1.30 -2.68
C GLN A 20 6.89 1.42 -3.98
N ALA A 21 7.61 2.54 -4.17
CA ALA A 21 8.39 2.79 -5.36
C ALA A 21 9.50 1.73 -5.55
N ARG A 22 10.26 1.43 -4.50
CA ARG A 22 11.34 0.44 -4.54
C ARG A 22 10.84 -0.99 -4.80
N ILE A 23 9.70 -1.38 -4.20
CA ILE A 23 9.12 -2.70 -4.44
C ILE A 23 8.70 -2.84 -5.90
N CYS A 24 7.97 -1.87 -6.45
CA CYS A 24 7.56 -1.90 -7.85
C CYS A 24 8.76 -1.96 -8.79
N ALA A 25 9.79 -1.13 -8.57
CA ALA A 25 10.99 -1.12 -9.41
C ALA A 25 11.74 -2.46 -9.37
N ALA A 26 11.86 -3.09 -8.20
CA ALA A 26 12.52 -4.39 -8.07
C ALA A 26 11.74 -5.51 -8.78
N LEU A 27 10.40 -5.46 -8.73
CA LEU A 27 9.52 -6.41 -9.41
C LEU A 27 9.51 -6.19 -10.94
N GLU A 28 9.48 -4.95 -11.41
CA GLU A 28 9.62 -4.58 -12.83
C GLU A 28 10.98 -5.02 -13.38
N GLN A 29 12.05 -5.01 -12.58
CA GLN A 29 13.33 -5.56 -12.99
C GLN A 29 13.24 -7.08 -13.26
N GLN A 30 12.48 -7.83 -12.47
CA GLN A 30 12.27 -9.26 -12.74
C GLN A 30 11.46 -9.47 -14.02
N GLU A 31 10.41 -8.67 -14.22
CA GLU A 31 9.60 -8.65 -15.45
C GLU A 31 10.49 -8.42 -16.70
N GLN A 32 11.33 -7.39 -16.68
CA GLN A 32 12.28 -7.08 -17.75
C GLN A 32 13.29 -8.21 -17.99
N ARG A 33 13.81 -8.81 -16.91
CA ARG A 33 14.74 -9.96 -17.02
C ARG A 33 14.09 -11.20 -17.63
N GLY A 34 12.78 -11.36 -17.46
CA GLY A 34 11.99 -12.41 -18.11
C GLY A 34 11.57 -12.09 -19.55
N GLY A 35 11.96 -10.93 -20.08
CA GLY A 35 11.61 -10.48 -21.44
C GLY A 35 10.27 -9.76 -21.53
N GLY A 36 9.61 -9.51 -20.41
CA GLY A 36 8.37 -8.75 -20.35
C GLY A 36 8.60 -7.23 -20.28
N SER A 37 7.55 -6.47 -20.58
CA SER A 37 7.57 -5.01 -20.57
C SER A 37 6.45 -4.39 -19.72
N ALA A 38 5.65 -5.22 -19.04
CA ALA A 38 4.59 -4.75 -18.18
C ALA A 38 5.15 -3.91 -17.01
N GLN A 39 4.40 -2.88 -16.61
CA GLN A 39 4.80 -1.95 -15.56
C GLN A 39 3.68 -1.80 -14.53
N PHE A 40 4.04 -1.41 -13.31
CA PHE A 40 3.05 -1.03 -12.32
C PHE A 40 2.51 0.38 -12.62
N MET A 41 1.40 0.41 -13.35
CA MET A 41 0.66 1.62 -13.71
C MET A 41 0.16 2.32 -12.46
N ILE A 42 0.38 3.63 -12.40
CA ILE A 42 0.00 4.49 -11.28
C ILE A 42 -1.45 4.95 -11.47
N ASP A 43 -2.26 4.75 -10.43
CA ASP A 43 -3.60 5.33 -10.29
C ASP A 43 -3.68 6.05 -8.94
N ASP A 44 -3.66 7.37 -8.99
CA ASP A 44 -3.77 8.24 -7.83
C ASP A 44 -5.23 8.65 -7.62
N TRP A 45 -5.73 8.46 -6.39
CA TRP A 45 -7.13 8.72 -6.06
C TRP A 45 -7.28 9.44 -4.73
N GLN A 46 -8.45 10.06 -4.54
CA GLN A 46 -8.81 10.79 -3.33
C GLN A 46 -10.15 10.30 -2.78
N ARG A 47 -10.36 10.45 -1.48
CA ARG A 47 -11.64 10.18 -0.82
C ARG A 47 -12.35 11.47 -0.47
N ALA A 48 -13.66 11.50 -0.65
CA ALA A 48 -14.49 12.64 -0.24
C ALA A 48 -14.42 12.88 1.27
N GLU A 49 -14.16 11.84 2.06
CA GLU A 49 -14.03 11.93 3.52
C GLU A 49 -12.71 12.53 3.99
N GLY A 50 -11.69 12.58 3.13
CA GLY A 50 -10.34 13.06 3.43
C GLY A 50 -9.24 12.03 3.13
N GLY A 51 -8.11 12.52 2.63
CA GLY A 51 -6.97 11.70 2.21
C GLY A 51 -7.14 11.03 0.85
N GLY A 52 -6.43 9.93 0.62
CA GLY A 52 -6.38 9.26 -0.68
C GLY A 52 -5.39 8.11 -0.73
N GLY A 53 -4.97 7.76 -1.94
CA GLY A 53 -3.99 6.71 -2.13
C GLY A 53 -3.38 6.71 -3.52
N ARG A 54 -2.38 5.83 -3.66
CA ARG A 54 -1.68 5.54 -4.89
C ARG A 54 -1.74 4.04 -5.09
N SER A 55 -2.58 3.61 -6.02
CA SER A 55 -2.61 2.23 -6.49
C SER A 55 -1.53 2.07 -7.55
N ARG A 56 -0.71 1.03 -7.44
CA ARG A 56 0.24 0.64 -8.48
C ARG A 56 -0.08 -0.78 -8.89
N VAL A 57 -0.52 -0.97 -10.14
CA VAL A 57 -1.04 -2.24 -10.65
C VAL A 57 -0.32 -2.64 -11.92
N LEU A 58 0.18 -3.87 -11.94
CA LEU A 58 0.72 -4.53 -13.13
C LEU A 58 -0.24 -5.67 -13.50
N GLN A 59 -0.65 -5.73 -14.77
CA GLN A 59 -1.52 -6.79 -15.31
C GLN A 59 -0.90 -7.34 -16.59
N ASP A 60 -1.20 -8.60 -16.88
CA ASP A 60 -0.88 -9.27 -18.14
C ASP A 60 0.63 -9.27 -18.47
N GLY A 61 1.48 -9.41 -17.45
CA GLY A 61 2.93 -9.49 -17.58
C GLY A 61 3.44 -10.90 -17.94
N GLU A 62 4.72 -10.98 -18.30
CA GLU A 62 5.41 -12.23 -18.63
C GLU A 62 5.95 -12.97 -17.41
N VAL A 63 6.42 -12.25 -16.39
CA VAL A 63 6.86 -12.83 -15.12
C VAL A 63 5.81 -12.65 -14.04
N ILE A 64 5.25 -11.44 -13.95
CA ILE A 64 4.19 -11.11 -13.00
C ILE A 64 2.86 -11.11 -13.77
N GLU A 65 2.05 -12.16 -13.59
CA GLU A 65 0.74 -12.27 -14.22
C GLU A 65 -0.19 -11.14 -13.74
N LYS A 66 -0.19 -10.89 -12.42
CA LYS A 66 -0.90 -9.77 -11.82
C LYS A 66 -0.25 -9.36 -10.50
N GLY A 67 -0.03 -8.07 -10.32
CA GLY A 67 0.54 -7.53 -9.09
C GLY A 67 -0.12 -6.23 -8.68
N GLY A 68 -0.35 -6.07 -7.38
CA GLY A 68 -0.82 -4.82 -6.81
C GLY A 68 0.06 -4.40 -5.64
N VAL A 69 0.56 -3.16 -5.65
CA VAL A 69 1.25 -2.54 -4.52
C VAL A 69 0.51 -1.25 -4.19
N MET A 70 -0.27 -1.27 -3.12
CA MET A 70 -1.26 -0.24 -2.81
C MET A 70 -0.80 0.60 -1.63
N PHE A 71 -0.60 1.89 -1.87
CA PHE A 71 -0.41 2.88 -0.81
C PHE A 71 -1.73 3.60 -0.53
N SER A 72 -2.02 3.86 0.73
CA SER A 72 -3.07 4.80 1.11
C SER A 72 -2.70 5.59 2.36
N HIS A 73 -3.23 6.81 2.47
CA HIS A 73 -3.24 7.63 3.68
C HIS A 73 -4.59 8.34 3.74
N ILE A 74 -5.47 7.88 4.63
CA ILE A 74 -6.88 8.26 4.67
C ILE A 74 -7.29 8.76 6.05
N ASP A 75 -8.29 9.63 6.06
CA ASP A 75 -9.00 9.99 7.29
C ASP A 75 -10.04 8.91 7.61
N ILE A 76 -10.17 8.55 8.89
CA ILE A 76 -11.12 7.56 9.39
C ILE A 76 -12.17 8.29 10.23
N ARG A 77 -13.39 8.40 9.69
CA ARG A 77 -14.55 8.95 10.41
C ARG A 77 -15.17 7.95 11.37
N GLN A 78 -15.22 6.68 10.98
CA GLN A 78 -15.81 5.61 11.79
C GLN A 78 -14.85 4.44 11.87
N LEU A 79 -14.35 4.19 13.07
CA LEU A 79 -13.50 3.04 13.35
C LEU A 79 -14.36 1.76 13.33
N PRO A 80 -13.83 0.62 12.85
CA PRO A 80 -14.50 -0.67 12.99
C PRO A 80 -14.83 -0.96 14.46
N SER A 81 -15.97 -1.61 14.72
CA SER A 81 -16.40 -1.95 16.08
C SER A 81 -15.35 -2.76 16.86
N SER A 82 -14.59 -3.61 16.15
CA SER A 82 -13.49 -4.37 16.75
C SER A 82 -12.33 -3.48 17.24
N ALA A 83 -12.07 -2.33 16.59
CA ALA A 83 -11.03 -1.40 17.00
C ALA A 83 -11.43 -0.66 18.28
N THR A 84 -12.68 -0.18 18.36
CA THR A 84 -13.20 0.50 19.55
C THR A 84 -13.46 -0.46 20.71
N GLN A 85 -13.74 -1.74 20.46
CA GLN A 85 -13.79 -2.76 21.51
C GLN A 85 -12.42 -3.01 22.15
N ARG A 86 -11.36 -3.06 21.33
CA ARG A 86 -9.98 -3.27 21.82
C ARG A 86 -9.38 -2.00 22.45
N HIS A 87 -9.77 -0.85 21.93
CA HIS A 87 -9.33 0.46 22.40
C HIS A 87 -10.57 1.36 22.62
N PRO A 88 -11.25 1.25 23.78
CA PRO A 88 -12.46 2.04 24.04
C PRO A 88 -12.22 3.56 24.03
N ASN A 89 -11.00 3.99 24.34
CA ASN A 89 -10.60 5.39 24.44
C ASN A 89 -10.52 6.14 23.10
N ILE A 90 -10.56 5.45 21.95
CA ILE A 90 -10.55 6.10 20.63
C ILE A 90 -11.96 6.25 20.03
N ALA A 91 -13.00 5.86 20.76
CA ALA A 91 -14.38 6.08 20.34
C ALA A 91 -14.68 7.58 20.19
N GLY A 92 -15.15 7.98 19.01
CA GLY A 92 -15.47 9.39 18.69
C GLY A 92 -14.26 10.27 18.36
N ALA A 93 -13.03 9.74 18.42
CA ALA A 93 -11.84 10.48 18.02
C ALA A 93 -11.73 10.60 16.49
N LYS A 94 -11.11 11.69 16.01
CA LYS A 94 -10.62 11.76 14.63
C LYS A 94 -9.41 10.84 14.51
N ALA A 95 -9.44 9.95 13.52
CA ALA A 95 -8.36 9.02 13.26
C ALA A 95 -7.87 9.16 11.81
N GLN A 96 -6.66 8.70 11.56
CA GLN A 96 -6.09 8.55 10.23
C GLN A 96 -5.31 7.24 10.18
N ALA A 97 -5.20 6.65 8.99
CA ALA A 97 -4.39 5.46 8.76
C ALA A 97 -3.59 5.61 7.46
N LEU A 98 -2.34 5.17 7.49
CA LEU A 98 -1.45 5.14 6.34
C LEU A 98 -0.73 3.80 6.28
N GLY A 99 -0.53 3.27 5.07
CA GLY A 99 0.12 1.96 4.92
C GLY A 99 0.34 1.56 3.47
N VAL A 100 1.14 0.50 3.30
CA VAL A 100 1.34 -0.20 2.03
C VAL A 100 0.88 -1.65 2.19
N SER A 101 0.08 -2.11 1.24
CA SER A 101 -0.37 -3.50 1.12
C SER A 101 -0.07 -4.02 -0.27
N LEU A 102 0.36 -5.27 -0.40
CA LEU A 102 0.64 -5.85 -1.70
C LEU A 102 0.28 -7.32 -1.79
N VAL A 103 -0.06 -7.74 -3.01
CA VAL A 103 -0.20 -9.14 -3.41
C VAL A 103 0.39 -9.27 -4.81
N ILE A 104 1.28 -10.25 -5.01
CA ILE A 104 1.94 -10.50 -6.28
C ILE A 104 1.66 -11.95 -6.70
N HIS A 105 1.12 -12.11 -7.90
CA HIS A 105 0.87 -13.40 -8.56
C HIS A 105 1.82 -13.56 -9.76
N PRO A 106 2.87 -14.39 -9.64
CA PRO A 106 3.73 -14.74 -10.76
C PRO A 106 3.02 -15.66 -11.77
N LYS A 107 3.39 -15.54 -13.05
CA LYS A 107 2.88 -16.39 -14.14
C LYS A 107 3.45 -17.81 -14.09
N ASN A 108 4.70 -17.95 -13.63
CA ASN A 108 5.36 -19.25 -13.50
C ASN A 108 4.90 -19.95 -12.20
N PRO A 109 4.30 -21.15 -12.26
CA PRO A 109 3.77 -21.85 -11.08
C PRO A 109 4.83 -22.23 -10.03
N ASN A 110 6.12 -22.20 -10.40
CA ASN A 110 7.22 -22.47 -9.48
C ASN A 110 7.61 -21.26 -8.62
N ILE A 111 7.07 -20.07 -8.91
CA ILE A 111 7.30 -18.86 -8.11
C ILE A 111 6.03 -18.62 -7.28
N PRO A 112 6.11 -18.61 -5.94
CA PRO A 112 4.92 -18.54 -5.10
C PRO A 112 4.25 -17.17 -5.17
N THR A 113 2.93 -17.16 -5.05
CA THR A 113 2.19 -15.94 -4.68
C THR A 113 2.69 -15.44 -3.33
N SER A 114 2.85 -14.12 -3.19
CA SER A 114 3.28 -13.50 -1.94
C SER A 114 2.41 -12.31 -1.55
N HIS A 115 2.38 -12.03 -0.26
CA HIS A 115 1.63 -10.92 0.34
C HIS A 115 2.49 -10.24 1.41
N ALA A 116 2.38 -8.91 1.51
CA ALA A 116 2.93 -8.13 2.61
C ALA A 116 2.05 -6.92 2.95
N ASN A 117 2.12 -6.48 4.21
CA ASN A 117 1.43 -5.28 4.67
C ASN A 117 2.21 -4.61 5.82
N VAL A 118 2.36 -3.30 5.75
CA VAL A 118 2.81 -2.45 6.87
C VAL A 118 1.90 -1.22 6.97
N ARG A 119 1.45 -0.91 8.19
CA ARG A 119 0.48 0.15 8.50
C ARG A 119 0.59 0.58 9.95
#